data_AF-A0A7S1R9Y0-F1
#
_entry.id   AF-A0A7S1R9Y0-F1
#
_cell.length_a   1.000
_cell.length_b   1.000
_cell.length_c   1.000
_cell.angle_alpha   90.00
_cell.angle_beta   90.00
_cell.angle_gamma   90.00
#
_symmetry.space_group_name_H-M   'P 1'
#
loop_
_entity.id
_entity.type
_entity.pdbx_description
1 polymer ?
#
loop_
_entity_poly.entity_id
_entity_poly.type
_entity_poly.pdbx_seq_one_letter_code
_entity_poly.pdbx_strand_id
1 'polypeptide(L)'
;DDHCQFFLYQILRGMKYVHSALVIHRDLKPRNLLVNSNCDLKICDFGLARVRFSDKDWVCPMTEYVCTRWYRAPEVLCSWTDYSGAIDIWSIGCILAEMQMRTALFPGHNTQHQLDLIIGLLGSPDADELMKIPNEKCRKFIKSLPNSPGKDFPEVFSNAAPQALDLLSTMLRWDPKSRITVEEAIQHPYLEQLHCPEDEPTREPLDTSDFEFERRKITVSALREEIFREALFYYPDLLEQFDRELKESGQCHDICRYRFLVPGESQYSSDDECDD
;
A
#
# COMPACT_ATOMS: atom_id res chain seq x y z
N ASP A 1 -11.12 12.84 -20.38
CA ASP A 1 -10.73 13.35 -19.06
C ASP A 1 -11.74 12.92 -18.01
N ASP A 2 -13.03 13.10 -18.27
CA ASP A 2 -14.14 12.81 -17.35
C ASP A 2 -14.10 11.38 -16.76
N HIS A 3 -13.88 10.34 -17.58
CA HIS A 3 -13.72 8.97 -17.05
C HIS A 3 -12.50 8.83 -16.14
N CYS A 4 -11.38 9.48 -16.46
CA CYS A 4 -10.17 9.44 -15.62
C CYS A 4 -10.42 10.14 -14.28
N GLN A 5 -11.08 11.31 -14.29
CA GLN A 5 -11.51 12.03 -13.08
C GLN A 5 -12.45 11.17 -12.25
N PHE A 6 -13.45 10.55 -12.87
CA PHE A 6 -14.45 9.74 -12.16
C PHE A 6 -13.84 8.49 -11.52
N PHE A 7 -12.96 7.76 -12.23
CA PHE A 7 -12.26 6.62 -11.63
C PHE A 7 -11.26 7.07 -10.55
N LEU A 8 -10.49 8.14 -10.77
CA LEU A 8 -9.57 8.66 -9.76
C LEU A 8 -10.31 9.09 -8.48
N TYR A 9 -11.44 9.78 -8.62
CA TYR A 9 -12.30 10.17 -7.51
C TYR A 9 -12.74 8.94 -6.70
N GLN A 10 -13.25 7.90 -7.36
CA GLN A 10 -13.68 6.68 -6.67
C GLN A 10 -12.53 5.96 -5.96
N ILE A 11 -11.33 5.93 -6.56
CA ILE A 11 -10.13 5.38 -5.92
C ILE A 11 -9.78 6.17 -4.66
N LEU A 12 -9.70 7.50 -4.76
CA LEU A 12 -9.37 8.37 -3.62
C LEU A 12 -10.43 8.32 -2.53
N ARG A 13 -11.72 8.29 -2.90
CA ARG A 13 -12.84 8.12 -1.97
C ARG A 13 -12.74 6.80 -1.19
N GLY A 14 -12.43 5.69 -1.88
CA GLY A 14 -12.18 4.41 -1.23
C GLY A 14 -10.95 4.43 -0.33
N MET A 15 -9.85 5.02 -0.79
CA MET A 15 -8.61 5.09 -0.03
C MET A 15 -8.69 6.06 1.17
N LYS A 16 -9.50 7.11 1.11
CA LYS A 16 -9.81 7.99 2.25
C LYS A 16 -10.41 7.18 3.41
N TYR A 17 -11.37 6.31 3.10
CA TYR A 17 -11.94 5.39 4.08
C TYR A 17 -10.88 4.43 4.64
N VAL A 18 -10.09 3.79 3.78
CA VAL A 18 -9.04 2.83 4.18
C VAL A 18 -7.96 3.50 5.05
N HIS A 19 -7.47 4.67 4.66
CA HIS A 19 -6.43 5.40 5.39
C HIS A 19 -6.93 5.96 6.72
N SER A 20 -8.20 6.38 6.82
CA SER A 20 -8.82 6.77 8.10
C SER A 20 -8.87 5.62 9.12
N ALA A 21 -8.91 4.38 8.63
CA ALA A 21 -8.85 3.16 9.43
C ALA A 21 -7.42 2.81 9.90
N LEU A 22 -6.42 3.62 9.56
CA LEU A 22 -4.98 3.33 9.69
C LEU A 22 -4.52 2.07 8.92
N VAL A 23 -5.20 1.73 7.82
CA VAL A 23 -4.80 0.64 6.92
C VAL A 23 -4.04 1.20 5.74
N ILE A 24 -2.98 0.51 5.33
CA ILE A 24 -2.27 0.77 4.08
C ILE A 24 -2.52 -0.41 3.15
N HIS A 25 -2.89 -0.18 1.88
CA HIS A 25 -3.21 -1.27 0.94
C HIS A 25 -1.95 -1.94 0.39
N ARG A 26 -0.92 -1.16 0.04
CA ARG A 26 0.43 -1.61 -0.35
C ARG A 26 0.56 -2.33 -1.70
N ASP A 27 -0.53 -2.54 -2.43
CA ASP A 27 -0.55 -3.23 -3.73
C ASP A 27 -1.65 -2.66 -4.65
N LEU A 28 -1.85 -1.35 -4.62
CA LEU A 28 -2.74 -0.69 -5.56
C LEU A 28 -2.15 -0.75 -6.98
N LYS A 29 -2.95 -1.28 -7.90
CA LYS A 29 -2.65 -1.41 -9.33
C LYS A 29 -3.96 -1.57 -10.09
N PRO A 30 -4.02 -1.30 -11.40
CA PRO A 30 -5.26 -1.38 -12.18
C PRO A 30 -5.99 -2.73 -12.05
N ARG A 31 -5.25 -3.84 -11.93
CA ARG A 31 -5.82 -5.19 -11.74
C ARG A 31 -6.62 -5.34 -10.42
N ASN A 32 -6.30 -4.54 -9.41
CA ASN A 32 -6.94 -4.56 -8.09
C ASN A 32 -8.05 -3.48 -7.98
N LEU A 33 -8.42 -2.86 -9.10
CA LEU A 33 -9.52 -1.92 -9.21
C LEU A 33 -10.61 -2.54 -10.08
N LEU A 34 -11.62 -3.11 -9.42
CA LEU A 34 -12.73 -3.77 -10.09
C LEU A 34 -13.71 -2.72 -10.59
N VAL A 35 -14.11 -2.82 -11.86
CA VAL A 35 -15.05 -1.88 -12.50
C VAL A 35 -16.19 -2.66 -13.13
N ASN A 36 -17.43 -2.21 -12.92
CA ASN A 36 -18.63 -2.78 -13.55
C ASN A 36 -19.08 -1.96 -14.79
N SER A 37 -20.16 -2.38 -15.45
CA SER A 37 -20.72 -1.70 -16.62
C SER A 37 -21.27 -0.30 -16.34
N ASN A 38 -21.54 0.02 -15.08
CA ASN A 38 -22.04 1.33 -14.65
C ASN A 38 -20.89 2.28 -14.27
N CYS A 39 -19.63 1.87 -14.48
CA CYS A 39 -18.43 2.57 -14.05
C CYS A 39 -18.28 2.70 -12.53
N ASP A 40 -18.96 1.84 -11.75
CA ASP A 40 -18.71 1.74 -10.32
C ASP A 40 -17.39 1.01 -10.08
N LEU A 41 -16.51 1.61 -9.27
CA LEU A 41 -15.19 1.10 -8.94
C LEU A 41 -15.16 0.60 -7.50
N LYS A 42 -14.55 -0.58 -7.29
CA LYS A 42 -14.25 -1.12 -5.97
C LYS A 42 -12.79 -1.58 -5.89
N ILE A 43 -12.13 -1.19 -4.81
CA ILE A 43 -10.77 -1.62 -4.49
C ILE A 43 -10.84 -3.04 -3.89
N CYS A 44 -9.99 -3.94 -4.36
CA CYS A 44 -9.93 -5.32 -3.88
C CYS A 44 -8.50 -5.76 -3.57
N ASP A 45 -8.35 -6.99 -3.07
CA ASP A 45 -7.06 -7.64 -2.79
C ASP A 45 -6.23 -6.97 -1.68
N PHE A 46 -6.76 -7.07 -0.46
CA PHE A 46 -6.12 -6.61 0.77
C PHE A 46 -5.13 -7.62 1.35
N GLY A 47 -4.73 -8.67 0.61
CA GLY A 47 -3.82 -9.70 1.13
C GLY A 47 -2.43 -9.17 1.53
N LEU A 48 -2.03 -8.04 0.94
CA LEU A 48 -0.80 -7.32 1.28
C LEU A 48 -1.03 -6.09 2.17
N ALA A 49 -2.28 -5.78 2.50
CA ALA A 49 -2.61 -4.65 3.35
C ALA A 49 -2.09 -4.88 4.78
N ARG A 50 -1.80 -3.79 5.49
CA ARG A 50 -1.36 -3.84 6.89
C ARG A 50 -1.98 -2.72 7.70
N VAL A 51 -2.27 -3.00 8.95
CA VAL A 51 -2.66 -1.99 9.94
C VAL A 51 -1.41 -1.27 10.45
N ARG A 52 -1.46 0.05 10.55
CA ARG A 52 -0.40 0.84 11.19
C ARG A 52 -0.60 0.80 12.70
N PHE A 53 0.32 0.13 13.38
CA PHE A 53 0.39 0.18 14.83
C PHE A 53 0.99 1.51 15.30
N SER A 54 0.47 2.07 16.39
CA SER A 54 0.99 3.30 16.99
C SER A 54 2.31 3.11 17.73
N ASP A 55 2.74 1.86 17.94
CA ASP A 55 4.01 1.52 18.58
C ASP A 55 5.18 1.90 17.68
N LYS A 56 5.96 2.90 18.14
CA LYS A 56 7.17 3.37 17.45
C LYS A 56 8.26 2.29 17.31
N ASP A 57 8.16 1.21 18.08
CA ASP A 57 9.19 0.17 18.17
C ASP A 57 8.92 -1.06 17.29
N TRP A 58 7.74 -1.16 16.66
CA TRP A 58 7.43 -2.27 15.76
C TRP A 58 7.56 -1.84 14.30
N VAL A 59 8.59 -2.36 13.64
CA VAL A 59 8.78 -2.25 12.20
C VAL A 59 8.22 -3.50 11.55
N CYS A 60 7.14 -3.36 10.78
CA CYS A 60 6.57 -4.46 10.00
C CYS A 60 7.67 -5.10 9.13
N PRO A 61 8.05 -6.36 9.37
CA PRO A 61 8.99 -7.05 8.50
C PRO A 61 8.38 -7.17 7.11
N MET A 62 9.08 -6.62 6.11
CA MET A 62 8.62 -6.71 4.73
C MET A 62 9.03 -8.07 4.17
N THR A 63 8.05 -8.86 3.72
CA THR A 63 8.34 -10.06 2.93
C THR A 63 8.78 -9.63 1.53
N GLU A 64 9.76 -10.31 0.96
CA GLU A 64 10.26 -10.01 -0.39
C GLU A 64 9.17 -10.33 -1.43
N TYR A 65 8.57 -9.30 -2.02
CA TYR A 65 7.40 -9.46 -2.90
C TYR A 65 7.78 -9.89 -4.32
N VAL A 66 7.28 -11.06 -4.74
CA VAL A 66 7.43 -11.66 -6.09
C VAL A 66 6.53 -11.00 -7.16
N CYS A 67 5.63 -10.08 -6.78
CA CYS A 67 4.64 -9.46 -7.68
C CYS A 67 5.17 -8.32 -8.59
N THR A 68 4.28 -7.77 -9.43
CA THR A 68 4.51 -6.60 -10.30
C THR A 68 5.07 -5.40 -9.51
N ARG A 69 6.19 -4.84 -9.98
CA ARG A 69 6.91 -3.73 -9.30
C ARG A 69 6.52 -2.33 -9.77
N TRP A 70 5.71 -2.25 -10.84
CA TRP A 70 5.50 -1.01 -11.60
C TRP A 70 4.85 0.13 -10.82
N TYR A 71 4.07 -0.20 -9.79
CA TYR A 71 3.36 0.75 -8.94
C TYR A 71 4.03 0.92 -7.57
N ARG A 72 5.19 0.29 -7.31
CA ARG A 72 5.85 0.38 -6.01
C ARG A 72 6.55 1.72 -5.83
N ALA A 73 6.33 2.32 -4.67
CA ALA A 73 6.97 3.58 -4.30
C ALA A 73 8.49 3.43 -4.07
N PRO A 74 9.29 4.48 -4.29
CA PRO A 74 10.75 4.47 -4.09
C PRO A 74 11.19 3.93 -2.73
N GLU A 75 10.48 4.28 -1.65
CA GLU A 75 10.76 3.83 -0.30
C GLU A 75 10.54 2.33 -0.10
N VAL A 76 9.60 1.72 -0.85
CA VAL A 76 9.38 0.27 -0.87
C VAL A 76 10.51 -0.42 -1.62
N LEU A 77 10.93 0.15 -2.77
CA LEU A 77 12.04 -0.37 -3.57
C LEU A 77 13.39 -0.27 -2.84
N CYS A 78 13.58 0.78 -2.04
CA CYS A 78 14.78 0.97 -1.22
C CYS A 78 14.69 0.37 0.19
N SER A 79 13.61 -0.32 0.54
CA SER A 79 13.42 -0.97 1.85
C SER A 79 13.58 0.01 3.03
N TRP A 80 12.82 1.11 3.03
CA TRP A 80 12.77 2.02 4.18
C TRP A 80 12.15 1.31 5.40
N THR A 81 12.33 1.89 6.58
CA THR A 81 11.81 1.32 7.84
C THR A 81 10.46 1.88 8.24
N ASP A 82 10.12 3.09 7.80
CA ASP A 82 8.85 3.76 8.11
C ASP A 82 8.01 3.89 6.84
N TYR A 83 6.84 3.25 6.87
CA TYR A 83 5.87 3.26 5.77
C TYR A 83 4.58 3.96 6.23
N SER A 84 4.01 4.76 5.34
CA SER A 84 2.75 5.48 5.57
C SER A 84 1.80 5.26 4.39
N GLY A 85 0.59 5.82 4.48
CA GLY A 85 -0.36 5.87 3.36
C GLY A 85 0.22 6.52 2.08
N ALA A 86 1.35 7.23 2.18
CA ALA A 86 2.05 7.82 1.02
C ALA A 86 2.49 6.79 -0.03
N ILE A 87 2.68 5.51 0.33
CA ILE A 87 3.01 4.46 -0.64
C ILE A 87 1.81 4.16 -1.57
N ASP A 88 0.59 4.25 -1.03
CA ASP A 88 -0.63 4.08 -1.81
C ASP A 88 -0.84 5.29 -2.72
N ILE A 89 -0.54 6.51 -2.23
CA ILE A 89 -0.59 7.74 -3.05
C ILE A 89 0.34 7.65 -4.27
N TRP A 90 1.57 7.13 -4.09
CA TRP A 90 2.45 6.88 -5.23
C TRP A 90 1.84 5.92 -6.25
N SER A 91 1.25 4.83 -5.75
CA SER A 91 0.59 3.82 -6.58
C SER A 91 -0.59 4.42 -7.35
N ILE A 92 -1.40 5.26 -6.69
CA ILE A 92 -2.50 6.02 -7.31
C ILE A 92 -1.97 6.99 -8.37
N GLY A 93 -0.86 7.69 -8.12
CA GLY A 93 -0.19 8.53 -9.11
C GLY A 93 0.24 7.73 -10.35
N CYS A 94 0.83 6.55 -10.16
CA CYS A 94 1.17 5.67 -11.28
C CYS A 94 -0.08 5.22 -12.07
N ILE A 95 -1.19 4.94 -11.39
CA ILE A 95 -2.48 4.59 -12.02
C ILE A 95 -3.06 5.78 -12.79
N LEU A 96 -3.02 6.99 -12.23
CA LEU A 96 -3.46 8.22 -12.91
C LEU A 96 -2.65 8.44 -14.20
N ALA A 97 -1.32 8.36 -14.11
CA ALA A 97 -0.43 8.44 -15.26
C ALA A 97 -0.77 7.39 -16.33
N GLU A 98 -1.02 6.14 -15.91
CA GLU A 98 -1.40 5.06 -16.83
C GLU A 98 -2.77 5.28 -17.49
N MET A 99 -3.75 5.84 -16.76
CA MET A 99 -5.03 6.23 -17.37
C MET A 99 -4.85 7.29 -18.45
N GLN A 100 -3.93 8.24 -18.27
CA GLN A 100 -3.65 9.29 -19.25
C GLN A 100 -2.83 8.79 -20.45
N MET A 101 -1.85 7.90 -20.23
CA MET A 101 -0.97 7.41 -21.30
C MET A 101 -1.48 6.13 -21.98
N ARG A 102 -2.42 5.40 -21.37
CA ARG A 102 -2.86 4.04 -21.77
C ARG A 102 -1.75 2.99 -21.76
N THR A 103 -0.64 3.28 -21.08
CA THR A 103 0.49 2.37 -20.86
C THR A 103 1.03 2.58 -19.46
N ALA A 104 1.60 1.53 -18.86
CA ALA A 104 2.22 1.62 -17.54
C ALA A 104 3.34 2.66 -17.54
N LEU A 105 3.38 3.49 -16.49
CA LEU A 105 4.36 4.58 -16.36
C LEU A 105 5.79 4.06 -16.16
N PHE A 106 5.95 3.02 -15.33
CA PHE A 106 7.26 2.48 -14.96
C PHE A 106 7.30 0.95 -15.12
N PRO A 107 7.42 0.42 -16.35
CA PRO A 107 7.45 -1.02 -16.60
C PRO A 107 8.84 -1.63 -16.31
N GLY A 108 9.31 -1.55 -15.07
CA GLY A 108 10.60 -2.11 -14.65
C GLY A 108 10.62 -3.65 -14.64
N HIS A 109 11.72 -4.27 -15.10
CA HIS A 109 11.88 -5.73 -15.10
C HIS A 109 12.63 -6.25 -13.85
N ASN A 110 13.32 -5.37 -13.12
CA ASN A 110 13.90 -5.63 -11.81
C ASN A 110 13.93 -4.32 -10.99
N THR A 111 14.30 -4.39 -9.71
CA THR A 111 14.33 -3.22 -8.80
C THR A 111 15.25 -2.10 -9.31
N GLN A 112 16.39 -2.45 -9.90
CA GLN A 112 17.36 -1.48 -10.41
C GLN A 112 16.80 -0.72 -11.62
N HIS A 113 16.24 -1.42 -12.60
CA HIS A 113 15.58 -0.80 -13.75
C HIS A 113 14.35 0.01 -13.34
N GLN A 114 13.58 -0.45 -12.34
CA GLN A 114 12.45 0.31 -11.81
C GLN A 114 12.90 1.67 -11.26
N LEU A 115 13.98 1.71 -10.47
CA LEU A 115 14.55 2.95 -9.94
C LEU A 115 15.14 3.84 -11.05
N ASP A 116 15.79 3.26 -12.06
CA ASP A 116 16.30 3.99 -13.23
C ASP A 116 15.17 4.69 -14.01
N LEU A 117 14.04 4.01 -14.24
CA LEU A 117 12.86 4.61 -14.86
C LEU A 117 12.28 5.76 -14.03
N ILE A 118 12.23 5.61 -12.70
CA ILE A 118 11.75 6.66 -11.79
C ILE A 118 12.67 7.89 -11.85
N ILE A 119 13.99 7.70 -11.77
CA ILE A 119 14.99 8.76 -11.92
C ILE A 119 14.92 9.41 -13.30
N GLY A 120 14.64 8.62 -14.34
CA GLY A 120 14.45 9.12 -15.70
C GLY A 120 13.26 10.06 -15.85
N LEU A 121 12.21 9.93 -15.02
CA LEU A 121 11.05 10.84 -15.02
C LEU A 121 11.21 11.98 -14.01
N LEU A 122 11.47 11.67 -12.74
CA LEU A 122 11.48 12.65 -11.65
C LEU A 122 12.81 13.40 -11.51
N GLY A 123 13.87 12.87 -12.11
CA GLY A 123 15.23 13.32 -11.87
C GLY A 123 15.88 12.56 -10.73
N SER A 124 17.20 12.72 -10.62
CA SER A 124 17.99 12.16 -9.54
C SER A 124 17.64 12.87 -8.23
N PRO A 125 17.42 12.12 -7.13
CA PRO A 125 17.11 12.72 -5.84
C PRO A 125 18.28 13.57 -5.36
N ASP A 126 17.96 14.69 -4.71
CA ASP A 126 18.98 15.60 -4.19
C ASP A 126 19.72 15.00 -2.97
N ALA A 127 20.70 15.75 -2.45
CA ALA A 127 21.50 15.29 -1.32
C ALA A 127 20.64 15.04 -0.06
N ASP A 128 19.60 15.85 0.17
CA ASP A 128 18.74 15.77 1.35
C ASP A 128 17.77 14.59 1.23
N GLU A 129 17.21 14.36 0.04
CA GLU A 129 16.38 13.19 -0.28
C GLU A 129 17.18 11.90 -0.17
N LEU A 130 18.42 11.88 -0.68
CA LEU A 130 19.31 10.73 -0.56
C LEU A 130 19.64 10.40 0.90
N MET A 131 19.79 11.40 1.77
CA MET A 131 20.05 11.19 3.20
C MET A 131 18.86 10.55 3.93
N LYS A 132 17.62 10.75 3.45
CA LYS A 132 16.41 10.15 4.03
C LYS A 132 16.29 8.65 3.75
N ILE A 133 16.95 8.13 2.72
CA ILE A 133 16.95 6.70 2.38
C ILE A 133 17.77 5.94 3.43
N PRO A 134 17.20 5.06 4.28
CA PRO A 134 17.97 4.39 5.35
C PRO A 134 18.97 3.36 4.81
N ASN A 135 18.62 2.69 3.70
CA ASN A 135 19.40 1.62 3.10
C ASN A 135 20.63 2.14 2.34
N GLU A 136 21.83 1.91 2.90
CA GLU A 136 23.10 2.36 2.32
C GLU A 136 23.39 1.75 0.94
N LYS A 137 23.02 0.48 0.71
CA LYS A 137 23.20 -0.16 -0.59
C LYS A 137 22.34 0.52 -1.66
N CYS A 138 21.08 0.86 -1.32
CA CYS A 138 20.20 1.61 -2.23
C CYS A 138 20.78 3.00 -2.54
N ARG A 139 21.26 3.73 -1.51
CA ARG A 139 21.91 5.04 -1.71
C ARG A 139 23.10 4.97 -2.65
N LYS A 140 23.99 3.98 -2.48
CA LYS A 140 25.15 3.78 -3.36
C LYS A 140 24.74 3.45 -4.79
N PHE A 141 23.71 2.62 -4.95
CA PHE A 141 23.17 2.28 -6.27
C PHE A 141 22.60 3.51 -6.98
N ILE A 142 21.73 4.28 -6.33
CA ILE A 142 21.15 5.51 -6.91
C ILE A 142 22.25 6.51 -7.30
N LYS A 143 23.27 6.69 -6.45
CA LYS A 143 24.44 7.54 -6.77
C LYS A 143 25.28 7.04 -7.94
N SER A 144 25.22 5.75 -8.26
CA SER A 144 25.97 5.16 -9.37
C SER A 144 25.27 5.31 -10.72
N LEU A 145 23.96 5.61 -10.72
CA LEU A 145 23.22 5.86 -11.94
C LEU A 145 23.59 7.24 -12.53
N PRO A 146 23.47 7.42 -13.85
CA PRO A 146 23.67 8.72 -14.49
C PRO A 146 22.75 9.79 -13.86
N ASN A 147 23.31 10.96 -13.59
CA ASN A 147 22.51 12.08 -13.08
C ASN A 147 21.48 12.50 -14.13
N SER A 148 20.22 12.62 -13.72
CA SER A 148 19.08 12.99 -14.57
C SER A 148 18.43 14.26 -14.04
N PRO A 149 18.19 15.28 -14.87
CA PRO A 149 17.40 16.45 -14.47
C PRO A 149 15.90 16.14 -14.34
N GLY A 150 15.47 14.94 -14.72
CA GLY A 150 14.05 14.59 -14.86
C GLY A 150 13.48 15.07 -16.20
N LYS A 151 12.18 14.84 -16.38
CA LYS A 151 11.41 15.27 -17.54
C LYS A 151 10.31 16.22 -17.12
N ASP A 152 9.95 17.12 -18.01
CA ASP A 152 8.79 17.98 -17.79
C ASP A 152 7.50 17.18 -17.97
N PHE A 153 6.60 17.26 -16.99
CA PHE A 153 5.36 16.46 -16.99
C PHE A 153 4.46 16.80 -18.19
N PRO A 154 4.22 18.08 -18.56
CA PRO A 154 3.52 18.44 -19.78
C PRO A 154 4.11 17.85 -21.07
N GLU A 155 5.43 17.64 -21.15
CA GLU A 155 6.06 17.01 -22.32
C GLU A 155 5.77 15.50 -22.37
N VAL A 156 5.81 14.83 -21.21
CA VAL A 156 5.58 13.38 -21.10
C VAL A 156 4.10 13.03 -21.26
N PHE A 157 3.22 13.87 -20.72
CA PHE A 157 1.78 13.68 -20.63
C PHE A 157 1.04 14.72 -21.45
N SER A 158 1.43 14.88 -22.72
CA SER A 158 1.01 15.98 -23.61
C SER A 158 -0.51 16.12 -23.84
N ASN A 159 -1.28 15.06 -23.58
CA ASN A 159 -2.74 15.07 -23.74
C ASN A 159 -3.51 15.25 -22.42
N ALA A 160 -2.82 15.36 -21.29
CA ALA A 160 -3.46 15.48 -19.98
C ALA A 160 -3.83 16.94 -19.67
N ALA A 161 -4.94 17.13 -18.95
CA ALA A 161 -5.34 18.45 -18.48
C ALA A 161 -4.30 19.05 -17.50
N PRO A 162 -4.08 20.38 -17.48
CA PRO A 162 -3.11 21.00 -16.57
C PRO A 162 -3.36 20.66 -15.09
N GLN A 163 -4.62 20.62 -14.66
CA GLN A 163 -4.98 20.24 -13.28
C GLN A 163 -4.69 18.77 -12.98
N ALA A 164 -4.77 17.88 -13.98
CA ALA A 164 -4.39 16.48 -13.81
C ALA A 164 -2.88 16.34 -13.59
N LEU A 165 -2.09 17.13 -14.34
CA LEU A 165 -0.63 17.16 -14.23
C LEU A 165 -0.16 17.73 -12.91
N ASP A 166 -0.81 18.80 -12.46
CA ASP A 166 -0.56 19.40 -11.15
C ASP A 166 -0.78 18.35 -10.04
N LEU A 167 -1.95 17.70 -10.01
CA LEU A 167 -2.24 16.63 -9.06
C LEU A 167 -1.23 15.49 -9.15
N LEU A 168 -0.94 15.00 -10.36
CA LEU A 168 0.01 13.93 -10.59
C LEU A 168 1.42 14.27 -10.06
N SER A 169 1.85 15.52 -10.23
CA SER A 169 3.15 15.99 -9.73
C SER A 169 3.23 16.02 -8.21
N THR A 170 2.11 16.25 -7.51
CA THR A 170 2.05 16.19 -6.04
C THR A 170 1.99 14.77 -5.50
N MET A 171 1.50 13.79 -6.29
CA MET A 171 1.50 12.37 -5.94
C MET A 171 2.87 11.71 -6.17
N LEU A 172 3.56 12.04 -7.27
CA LEU A 172 4.83 11.42 -7.68
C LEU A 172 6.03 12.20 -7.14
N ARG A 173 6.32 12.04 -5.84
CA ARG A 173 7.47 12.65 -5.17
C ARG A 173 8.43 11.61 -4.57
N TRP A 174 9.72 11.91 -4.58
CA TRP A 174 10.75 11.07 -3.94
C TRP A 174 10.52 10.96 -2.44
N ASP A 175 10.46 12.10 -1.73
CA ASP A 175 10.14 12.13 -0.31
C ASP A 175 8.65 11.77 -0.09
N PRO A 176 8.33 10.67 0.62
CA PRO A 176 6.97 10.30 0.94
C PRO A 176 6.24 11.36 1.77
N LYS A 177 6.95 12.17 2.55
CA LYS A 177 6.38 13.28 3.34
C LYS A 177 5.99 14.49 2.50
N SER A 178 6.51 14.58 1.28
CA SER A 178 6.16 15.64 0.33
C SER A 178 5.02 15.26 -0.61
N ARG A 179 4.49 14.03 -0.49
CA ARG A 179 3.32 13.61 -1.27
C ARG A 179 2.05 14.14 -0.62
N ILE A 180 1.12 14.57 -1.48
CA ILE A 180 -0.23 14.93 -1.09
C ILE A 180 -0.92 13.77 -0.34
N THR A 181 -1.70 14.06 0.68
CA THR A 181 -2.50 13.02 1.35
C THR A 181 -3.75 12.67 0.53
N VAL A 182 -4.45 11.59 0.90
CA VAL A 182 -5.71 11.24 0.22
C VAL A 182 -6.80 12.28 0.51
N GLU A 183 -6.80 12.85 1.72
CA GLU A 183 -7.71 13.90 2.15
C GLU A 183 -7.47 15.21 1.37
N GLU A 184 -6.22 15.54 1.08
CA GLU A 184 -5.86 16.70 0.28
C GLU A 184 -6.14 16.45 -1.22
N ALA A 185 -5.83 15.26 -1.71
CA ALA A 185 -5.99 14.90 -3.13
C ALA A 185 -7.46 14.91 -3.58
N ILE A 186 -8.39 14.47 -2.74
CA ILE A 186 -9.83 14.48 -3.08
C ILE A 186 -10.41 15.89 -3.16
N GLN A 187 -9.78 16.85 -2.47
CA GLN A 187 -10.14 18.28 -2.50
C GLN A 187 -9.45 19.06 -3.63
N HIS A 188 -8.59 18.39 -4.42
CA HIS A 188 -7.81 19.05 -5.46
C HIS A 188 -8.72 19.63 -6.56
N PRO A 189 -8.38 20.79 -7.16
CA PRO A 189 -9.18 21.42 -8.23
C PRO A 189 -9.53 20.50 -9.41
N TYR A 190 -8.70 19.48 -9.68
CA TYR A 190 -8.97 18.47 -10.71
C TYR A 190 -10.23 17.63 -10.44
N LEU A 191 -10.67 17.52 -9.19
CA LEU A 191 -11.81 16.72 -8.75
C LEU A 191 -12.95 17.56 -8.17
N GLU A 192 -12.87 18.89 -8.29
CA GLU A 192 -13.81 19.85 -7.67
C GLU A 192 -15.28 19.55 -8.02
N GLN A 193 -15.55 19.11 -9.25
CA GLN A 193 -16.92 18.79 -9.70
C GLN A 193 -17.51 17.52 -9.09
N LEU A 194 -16.66 16.63 -8.56
CA LEU A 194 -17.05 15.35 -7.98
C LEU A 194 -16.96 15.35 -6.45
N HIS A 195 -16.15 16.24 -5.88
CA HIS A 195 -15.93 16.33 -4.45
C HIS A 195 -17.23 16.60 -3.70
N CYS A 196 -17.58 15.72 -2.76
CA CYS A 196 -18.80 15.79 -1.96
C CYS A 196 -18.50 15.30 -0.54
N PRO A 197 -18.13 16.19 0.40
CA PRO A 197 -17.73 15.79 1.76
C PRO A 197 -18.72 14.88 2.47
N GLU A 198 -20.02 15.13 2.29
CA GLU A 198 -21.12 14.37 2.90
C GLU A 198 -21.24 12.93 2.36
N ASP A 199 -20.75 12.69 1.14
CA ASP A 199 -20.70 11.36 0.51
C ASP A 199 -19.27 10.82 0.46
N GLU A 200 -18.37 11.27 1.33
CA GLU A 200 -16.99 10.77 1.41
C GLU A 200 -16.69 10.28 2.83
N PRO A 201 -17.28 9.15 3.24
CA PRO A 201 -17.23 8.68 4.60
C PRO A 201 -15.80 8.30 5.01
N THR A 202 -15.51 8.53 6.28
CA THR A 202 -14.34 8.00 6.98
C THR A 202 -14.80 6.97 8.02
N ARG A 203 -13.83 6.39 8.73
CA ARG A 203 -14.10 5.58 9.91
C ARG A 203 -13.09 5.86 11.01
N GLU A 204 -13.43 5.44 12.22
CA GLU A 204 -12.47 5.36 13.31
C GLU A 204 -11.38 4.32 13.00
N PRO A 205 -10.14 4.53 13.47
CA PRO A 205 -9.07 3.55 13.37
C PRO A 205 -9.51 2.14 13.81
N LEU A 206 -8.95 1.12 13.16
CA LEU A 206 -9.18 -0.26 13.59
C LEU A 206 -8.59 -0.49 14.98
N ASP A 207 -9.23 -1.37 15.75
CA ASP A 207 -8.64 -1.86 16.99
C ASP A 207 -7.43 -2.72 16.64
N THR A 208 -6.24 -2.27 17.03
CA THR A 208 -4.99 -2.99 16.74
C THR A 208 -4.91 -4.35 17.43
N SER A 209 -5.70 -4.58 18.49
CA SER A 209 -5.72 -5.86 19.18
C SER A 209 -6.27 -7.00 18.31
N ASP A 210 -7.18 -6.70 17.39
CA ASP A 210 -7.70 -7.65 16.40
C ASP A 210 -6.61 -8.14 15.42
N PHE A 211 -5.49 -7.43 15.32
CA PHE A 211 -4.40 -7.70 14.38
C PHE A 211 -3.10 -8.15 15.06
N GLU A 212 -3.16 -8.55 16.34
CA GLU A 212 -1.97 -9.04 17.08
C GLU A 212 -1.31 -10.26 16.42
N PHE A 213 -2.06 -11.04 15.65
CA PHE A 213 -1.54 -12.16 14.85
C PHE A 213 -0.51 -11.71 13.80
N GLU A 214 -0.55 -10.45 13.34
CA GLU A 214 0.43 -9.90 12.39
C GLU A 214 1.78 -9.54 13.04
N ARG A 215 1.79 -9.26 14.34
CA ARG A 215 2.99 -8.82 15.08
C ARG A 215 3.72 -9.96 15.78
N ARG A 216 3.11 -11.14 15.86
CA ARG A 216 3.56 -12.25 16.68
C ARG A 216 3.92 -13.46 15.84
N LYS A 217 4.98 -14.16 16.22
CA LYS A 217 5.40 -15.41 15.57
C LYS A 217 4.45 -16.53 15.98
N ILE A 218 3.32 -16.65 15.29
CA ILE A 218 2.28 -17.63 15.56
C ILE A 218 2.47 -18.89 14.72
N THR A 219 1.98 -20.03 15.21
CA THR A 219 2.02 -21.30 14.46
C THR A 219 0.95 -21.31 13.37
N VAL A 220 1.14 -22.17 12.36
CA VAL A 220 0.11 -22.39 11.31
C VAL A 220 -1.22 -22.82 11.93
N SER A 221 -1.21 -23.67 12.96
CA SER A 221 -2.42 -24.09 13.68
C SER A 221 -3.16 -22.92 14.33
N ALA A 222 -2.44 -21.99 14.97
CA ALA A 222 -3.05 -20.80 15.56
C ALA A 222 -3.64 -19.88 14.48
N LEU A 223 -2.94 -19.69 13.35
CA LEU A 223 -3.51 -18.91 12.24
C LEU A 223 -4.76 -19.57 11.65
N ARG A 224 -4.76 -20.91 11.50
CA ARG A 224 -5.93 -21.67 11.04
C ARG A 224 -7.12 -21.48 12.00
N GLU A 225 -6.87 -21.47 13.32
CA GLU A 225 -7.90 -21.19 14.33
C GLU A 225 -8.48 -19.77 14.15
N GLU A 226 -7.63 -18.75 14.02
CA GLU A 226 -8.07 -17.35 13.82
C GLU A 226 -8.90 -17.18 12.54
N ILE A 227 -8.45 -17.76 11.42
CA ILE A 227 -9.20 -17.71 10.15
C ILE A 227 -10.56 -18.39 10.28
N PHE A 228 -10.62 -19.53 10.98
CA PHE A 228 -11.87 -20.24 11.16
C PHE A 228 -12.82 -19.49 12.10
N ARG A 229 -12.30 -18.92 13.20
CA ARG A 229 -13.04 -18.08 14.14
C ARG A 229 -13.65 -16.87 13.42
N GLU A 230 -12.89 -16.21 12.56
CA GLU A 230 -13.37 -15.10 11.73
C GLU A 230 -14.47 -15.54 10.75
N ALA A 231 -14.33 -16.71 10.11
CA ALA A 231 -15.38 -17.25 9.25
C ALA A 231 -16.68 -17.56 10.01
N LEU A 232 -16.56 -17.95 11.29
CA LEU A 232 -17.69 -18.24 12.18
C LEU A 232 -18.36 -16.98 12.75
N PHE A 233 -17.77 -15.78 12.60
CA PHE A 233 -18.40 -14.52 13.01
C PHE A 233 -19.83 -14.36 12.47
N TYR A 234 -20.07 -14.85 11.24
CA TYR A 234 -21.39 -14.82 10.59
C TYR A 234 -22.34 -15.94 11.04
N TYR A 235 -21.91 -16.84 11.92
CA TYR A 235 -22.66 -18.01 12.41
C TYR A 235 -22.54 -18.16 13.94
N PRO A 236 -23.23 -17.32 14.74
CA PRO A 236 -23.03 -17.24 16.20
C PRO A 236 -23.18 -18.56 16.96
N ASP A 237 -24.16 -19.38 16.59
CA ASP A 237 -24.39 -20.68 17.23
C ASP A 237 -23.20 -21.64 17.06
N LEU A 238 -22.58 -21.61 15.88
CA LEU A 238 -21.40 -22.43 15.56
C LEU A 238 -20.15 -21.88 16.24
N LEU A 239 -20.02 -20.55 16.34
CA LEU A 239 -18.93 -19.91 17.07
C LEU A 239 -18.95 -20.31 18.55
N GLU A 240 -20.11 -20.26 19.21
CA GLU A 240 -20.24 -20.68 20.60
C GLU A 240 -19.90 -22.16 20.80
N GLN A 241 -20.31 -23.02 19.86
CA GLN A 241 -19.96 -24.44 19.90
C GLN A 241 -18.46 -24.64 19.77
N PHE A 242 -17.84 -24.00 18.78
CA PHE A 242 -16.41 -24.09 18.52
C PHE A 242 -15.58 -23.62 19.74
N ASP A 243 -15.96 -22.50 20.35
CA ASP A 243 -15.30 -21.99 21.55
C ASP A 243 -15.42 -22.92 22.77
N ARG A 244 -16.54 -23.65 22.91
CA ARG A 244 -16.69 -24.68 23.95
C ARG A 244 -15.75 -25.87 23.69
N GLU A 245 -15.73 -26.38 22.46
CA GLU A 245 -14.90 -27.52 22.07
C GLU A 245 -13.40 -27.23 22.21
N LEU A 246 -12.95 -26.01 21.88
CA LEU A 246 -11.57 -25.57 22.10
C LEU A 246 -11.20 -25.52 23.59
N LYS A 247 -12.11 -25.04 24.45
CA LYS A 247 -11.91 -25.02 25.91
C LYS A 247 -11.84 -26.43 26.48
N GLU A 248 -12.67 -27.35 26.02
CA GLU A 248 -12.71 -28.74 26.47
C GLU A 248 -11.48 -29.54 26.01
N SER A 249 -10.99 -29.31 24.79
CA SER A 249 -9.81 -29.98 24.24
C SER A 249 -8.48 -29.45 24.82
N GLY A 250 -8.48 -28.26 25.43
CA GLY A 250 -7.28 -27.60 25.93
C GLY A 250 -6.35 -27.08 24.83
N GLN A 251 -6.79 -27.06 23.58
CA GLN A 251 -6.02 -26.65 22.39
C GLN A 251 -6.29 -25.19 21.96
N CYS A 252 -6.72 -24.33 22.88
CA CYS A 252 -6.98 -22.92 22.56
C CYS A 252 -5.67 -22.14 22.37
N HIS A 253 -5.46 -21.59 21.18
CA HIS A 253 -4.33 -20.73 20.89
C HIS A 253 -4.59 -19.29 21.32
N ASP A 254 -3.97 -18.86 22.41
CA ASP A 254 -3.99 -17.44 22.83
C ASP A 254 -2.90 -16.67 22.07
N ILE A 255 -3.30 -15.94 21.01
CA ILE A 255 -2.41 -15.15 20.15
C ILE A 255 -1.53 -14.22 20.98
N CYS A 256 -2.08 -13.62 22.05
CA CYS A 256 -1.37 -12.68 22.92
C CYS A 256 -0.27 -13.34 23.77
N ARG A 257 -0.14 -14.68 23.79
CA ARG A 257 0.97 -15.39 24.45
C ARG A 257 2.15 -15.68 23.52
N TYR A 258 1.97 -15.58 22.22
CA TYR A 258 3.06 -15.74 21.28
C TYR A 258 4.03 -14.56 21.35
N ARG A 259 5.33 -14.82 21.18
CA ARG A 259 6.33 -13.75 21.18
C ARG A 259 6.15 -12.84 19.97
N PHE A 260 6.54 -11.58 20.11
CA PHE A 260 6.65 -10.68 18.97
C PHE A 260 7.67 -11.17 17.95
N LEU A 261 7.41 -10.85 16.68
CA LEU A 261 8.40 -10.95 15.60
C LEU A 261 9.55 -10.00 15.89
N VAL A 262 10.78 -10.44 15.60
CA VAL A 262 11.94 -9.54 15.62
C VAL A 262 12.10 -8.86 14.25
N PRO A 263 12.73 -7.67 14.18
CA PRO A 263 12.93 -6.98 12.90
C PRO A 263 13.63 -7.88 11.87
N GLY A 264 13.03 -8.01 10.69
CA GLY A 264 13.53 -8.84 9.58
C GLY A 264 13.15 -10.33 9.66
N GLU A 265 12.47 -10.76 10.72
CA GLU A 265 11.91 -12.12 10.83
C GLU A 265 10.60 -12.23 10.04
N SER A 266 10.48 -13.23 9.18
CA SER A 266 9.23 -13.53 8.48
C SER A 266 8.32 -14.42 9.33
N GLN A 267 7.01 -14.25 9.13
CA GLN A 267 6.00 -15.10 9.75
C GLN A 267 6.19 -16.57 9.39
N TYR A 268 6.53 -16.82 8.12
CA TYR A 268 6.81 -18.15 7.56
C TYR A 268 8.17 -18.10 6.88
N SER A 269 9.05 -19.04 7.20
CA SER A 269 10.26 -19.27 6.42
C SER A 269 9.91 -20.21 5.26
N SER A 270 10.61 -20.13 4.13
CA SER A 270 10.41 -21.06 3.02
C SER A 270 10.66 -22.52 3.40
N ASP A 271 11.32 -22.74 4.53
CA ASP A 271 11.64 -24.06 5.06
C ASP A 271 10.49 -24.66 5.90
N ASP A 272 9.50 -23.85 6.32
CA ASP A 272 8.32 -24.32 7.06
C ASP A 272 7.25 -24.97 6.15
N GLU A 273 7.43 -24.95 4.82
CA GLU A 273 6.55 -25.65 3.85
C GLU A 273 6.87 -27.15 3.70
N CYS A 274 7.90 -27.65 4.38
CA CYS A 274 8.42 -29.02 4.19
C CYS A 274 7.93 -30.06 5.22
N ASP A 275 7.19 -29.67 6.24
CA ASP A 275 6.68 -30.60 7.27
C ASP A 275 5.15 -30.71 7.22
N ASP A 276 4.64 -31.40 6.19
CA ASP A 276 3.33 -32.08 6.18
C ASP A 276 3.52 -33.55 5.75
#